data_AF-A0A2N0QL61-F1
#
_entry.id   AF-A0A2N0QL61-F1
#
_cell.length_a   1.000
_cell.length_b   1.000
_cell.length_c   1.000
_cell.angle_alpha   90.00
_cell.angle_beta   90.00
_cell.angle_gamma   90.00
#
_symmetry.space_group_name_H-M   'P 1'
#
loop_
_entity.id
_entity.type
_entity.pdbx_description
1 polymer ?
#
loop_
_entity_poly.entity_id
_entity_poly.type
_entity_poly.pdbx_seq_one_letter_code
_entity_poly.pdbx_strand_id
1 'polypeptide(L)'
;MIENIVNWLNGILWGPVMIYGILVGEKSEAGVTSFQALTLALSGRVGTGNIVGTASAIAFGGPGAIFWMWVTAFVGASTAYIESTLAQIYKVKKNG
;
A
#
# COMPACT_ATOMS: atom_id res chain seq x y z
N MET A 1 17.12 30.74 0.56
CA MET A 1 16.80 30.64 2.01
C MET A 1 15.31 30.47 2.25
N ILE A 2 14.45 31.35 1.71
CA ILE A 2 12.98 31.29 1.89
C ILE A 2 12.37 30.02 1.29
N GLU A 3 12.77 29.61 0.08
CA GLU A 3 12.24 28.38 -0.54
C GLU A 3 12.58 27.10 0.24
N ASN A 4 13.76 27.03 0.87
CA ASN A 4 14.13 25.89 1.73
C ASN A 4 13.24 25.83 2.97
N ILE A 5 12.89 26.98 3.53
CA ILE A 5 11.98 27.09 4.68
C ILE A 5 10.56 26.69 4.24
N VAL A 6 10.09 27.18 3.10
CA VAL A 6 8.77 26.84 2.55
C VAL A 6 8.67 25.34 2.23
N ASN A 7 9.69 24.74 1.63
CA ASN A 7 9.73 23.31 1.34
C ASN A 7 9.78 22.44 2.61
N TRP A 8 10.52 22.89 3.63
CA TRP A 8 10.56 22.23 4.93
C TRP A 8 9.20 22.30 5.65
N LEU A 9 8.53 23.47 5.62
CA LEU A 9 7.18 23.64 6.14
C LEU A 9 6.17 22.79 5.39
N ASN A 10 6.21 22.79 4.06
CA ASN A 10 5.37 21.91 3.24
C ASN A 10 5.59 20.44 3.63
N GLY A 11 6.83 19.95 3.72
CA GLY A 11 7.12 18.56 4.11
C GLY A 11 6.55 18.17 5.48
N ILE A 12 6.55 19.10 6.44
CA ILE A 12 5.96 18.90 7.77
C ILE A 12 4.43 18.95 7.73
N LEU A 13 3.84 19.74 6.84
CA LEU A 13 2.39 19.91 6.75
C LEU A 13 1.72 18.78 5.93
N TRP A 14 2.32 18.35 4.82
CA TRP A 14 1.74 17.33 3.93
C TRP A 14 1.61 15.96 4.60
N GLY A 15 2.55 15.58 5.47
CA GLY A 15 2.49 14.29 6.18
C GLY A 15 1.25 14.15 7.06
N PRO A 16 1.05 15.02 8.07
CA PRO A 16 -0.14 15.04 8.91
C PRO A 16 -1.43 15.26 8.12
N VAL A 17 -1.43 16.11 7.09
CA VAL A 17 -2.62 16.38 6.26
C VAL A 17 -3.03 15.13 5.48
N MET A 18 -2.08 14.40 4.90
CA MET A 18 -2.37 13.16 4.18
C MET A 18 -2.87 12.07 5.13
N ILE A 19 -2.25 11.92 6.30
CA ILE A 19 -2.70 10.98 7.33
C ILE A 19 -4.12 11.34 7.77
N TYR A 20 -4.39 12.62 8.03
CA TYR A 20 -5.73 13.10 8.38
C TYR A 20 -6.75 12.81 7.28
N GLY A 21 -6.41 13.07 6.01
CA GLY A 21 -7.28 12.79 4.86
C GLY A 21 -7.57 11.30 4.66
N ILE A 22 -6.63 10.40 4.99
CA ILE A 22 -6.88 8.96 4.99
C ILE A 22 -7.85 8.58 6.12
N LEU A 23 -7.61 9.08 7.34
CA LEU A 23 -8.36 8.69 8.55
C LEU A 23 -9.77 9.29 8.61
N VAL A 24 -9.94 10.53 8.15
CA VAL A 24 -11.20 11.30 8.25
C VAL A 24 -11.87 11.48 6.88
N GLY A 25 -11.28 10.92 5.83
CA GLY A 25 -11.79 11.03 4.46
C GLY A 25 -13.25 10.61 4.32
N GLU A 26 -14.02 11.41 3.58
CA GLU A 26 -15.42 11.12 3.31
C GLU A 26 -15.59 9.87 2.45
N LYS A 27 -16.82 9.32 2.44
CA LYS A 27 -17.15 8.17 1.61
C LYS A 27 -17.05 8.56 0.14
N SER A 28 -16.41 7.71 -0.66
CA SER A 28 -16.50 7.77 -2.11
C SER A 28 -17.96 7.65 -2.56
N GLU A 29 -18.27 8.05 -3.79
CA GLU A 29 -19.55 7.75 -4.47
C GLU A 29 -19.93 6.26 -4.41
N ALA A 30 -18.93 5.37 -4.24
CA ALA A 30 -19.11 3.93 -4.06
C ALA A 30 -19.38 3.50 -2.59
N GLY A 31 -19.48 4.42 -1.63
CA GLY A 31 -19.91 4.17 -0.25
C GLY A 31 -18.82 3.76 0.75
N VAL A 32 -17.56 3.60 0.32
CA VAL A 32 -16.41 3.23 1.17
C VAL A 32 -15.45 4.42 1.34
N THR A 33 -14.92 4.60 2.56
CA THR A 33 -13.91 5.63 2.85
C THR A 33 -12.51 5.17 2.42
N SER A 34 -11.58 6.10 2.27
CA SER A 34 -10.17 5.83 1.93
C SER A 34 -9.50 4.87 2.93
N PHE A 35 -9.72 5.06 4.23
CA PHE A 35 -9.21 4.14 5.26
C PHE A 35 -9.83 2.74 5.17
N GLN A 36 -11.14 2.64 4.91
CA GLN A 36 -11.81 1.36 4.74
C GLN A 36 -11.30 0.61 3.51
N ALA A 37 -11.11 1.32 2.38
CA ALA A 37 -10.54 0.75 1.17
C ALA A 37 -9.11 0.25 1.39
N LEU A 38 -8.28 1.04 2.09
CA LEU A 38 -6.91 0.66 2.46
C LEU A 38 -6.90 -0.59 3.36
N THR A 39 -7.72 -0.59 4.41
CA THR A 39 -7.80 -1.71 5.36
C THR A 39 -8.32 -2.98 4.68
N LEU A 40 -9.31 -2.87 3.80
CA LEU A 40 -9.81 -3.99 3.01
C LEU A 40 -8.72 -4.58 2.11
N ALA A 41 -7.95 -3.72 1.42
CA ALA A 41 -6.84 -4.15 0.58
C ALA A 41 -5.71 -4.82 1.39
N LEU A 42 -5.38 -4.29 2.58
CA LEU A 42 -4.37 -4.87 3.48
C LEU A 42 -4.83 -6.21 4.05
N SER A 43 -6.10 -6.33 4.43
CA SER A 43 -6.68 -7.56 4.95
C SER A 43 -6.55 -8.73 3.97
N GLY A 44 -6.59 -8.48 2.66
CA GLY A 44 -6.40 -9.53 1.65
C GLY A 44 -4.94 -9.99 1.48
N ARG A 45 -3.97 -9.21 1.96
CA ARG A 45 -2.53 -9.45 1.74
C ARG A 45 -1.76 -9.88 2.99
N VAL A 46 -2.30 -9.62 4.18
CA VAL A 46 -1.69 -9.97 5.46
C VAL A 46 -2.45 -11.13 6.09
N GLY A 47 -1.77 -12.25 6.32
CA GLY A 47 -2.34 -13.39 7.02
C GLY A 47 -1.29 -14.35 7.57
N THR A 48 -1.75 -15.44 8.17
CA THR A 48 -0.88 -16.48 8.74
C THR A 48 0.10 -17.06 7.72
N GLY A 49 -0.29 -17.11 6.45
CA GLY A 49 0.57 -17.55 5.35
C GLY A 49 1.85 -16.72 5.19
N ASN A 50 1.79 -15.39 5.40
CA ASN A 50 2.98 -14.55 5.34
C ASN A 50 3.95 -14.89 6.49
N ILE A 51 3.42 -15.18 7.67
CA ILE A 51 4.23 -15.50 8.85
C ILE A 51 4.84 -16.90 8.69
N VAL A 52 4.02 -17.92 8.43
CA VAL A 52 4.46 -19.31 8.29
C VAL A 52 5.36 -19.48 7.06
N GLY A 53 5.03 -18.80 5.96
CA GLY A 53 5.83 -18.79 4.73
C GLY A 53 7.20 -18.16 4.95
N THR A 54 7.26 -17.02 5.65
CA THR A 54 8.53 -16.37 6.02
C THR A 54 9.36 -17.28 6.92
N ALA A 55 8.75 -17.86 7.97
CA ALA A 55 9.44 -18.77 8.87
C ALA A 55 9.99 -20.00 8.13
N SER A 56 9.19 -20.59 7.22
CA SER A 56 9.60 -21.74 6.42
C SER A 56 10.72 -21.38 5.43
N ALA A 57 10.63 -20.22 4.76
CA ALA A 57 11.64 -19.73 3.84
C ALA A 57 13.00 -19.53 4.53
N ILE A 58 13.01 -19.00 5.76
CA ILE A 58 14.22 -18.85 6.56
C ILE A 58 14.71 -20.21 7.08
N ALA A 59 13.81 -21.07 7.54
CA ALA A 59 14.17 -22.38 8.08
C ALA A 59 14.85 -23.27 7.04
N PHE A 60 14.35 -23.29 5.80
CA PHE A 60 14.92 -24.09 4.71
C PHE A 60 16.00 -23.37 3.90
N GLY A 61 15.85 -22.05 3.68
CA GLY A 61 16.76 -21.25 2.85
C GLY A 61 17.87 -20.52 3.62
N GLY A 62 17.85 -20.60 4.95
CA GLY A 62 18.76 -19.84 5.81
C GLY A 62 18.46 -18.34 5.84
N PRO A 63 19.27 -17.54 6.57
CA PRO A 63 19.05 -16.10 6.73
C PRO A 63 19.15 -15.32 5.41
N GLY A 64 19.83 -15.88 4.39
CA GLY A 64 19.91 -15.30 3.04
C GLY A 64 18.56 -15.20 2.32
N ALA A 65 17.53 -15.92 2.77
CA ALA A 65 16.18 -15.83 2.23
C ALA A 65 15.60 -14.41 2.35
N ILE A 66 15.96 -13.66 3.40
CA ILE A 66 15.47 -12.29 3.64
C ILE A 66 15.85 -11.34 2.49
N PHE A 67 17.07 -11.48 1.97
CA PHE A 67 17.51 -10.69 0.82
C PHE A 67 16.58 -10.88 -0.39
N TRP A 68 16.27 -12.13 -0.71
CA TRP A 68 15.36 -12.45 -1.81
C TRP A 68 13.91 -12.04 -1.53
N MET A 69 13.47 -12.08 -0.28
CA MET A 69 12.15 -11.55 0.10
C MET A 69 12.04 -10.05 -0.18
N TRP A 70 13.08 -9.25 0.08
CA TRP A 70 13.05 -7.82 -0.27
C TRP A 70 13.10 -7.56 -1.76
N VAL A 71 13.94 -8.30 -2.51
CA VAL A 71 14.02 -8.18 -3.97
C VAL A 71 12.67 -8.49 -4.61
N THR A 72 12.05 -9.61 -4.21
CA THR A 72 10.72 -9.99 -4.71
C THR A 72 9.62 -9.03 -4.24
N ALA A 73 9.70 -8.47 -3.04
CA ALA A 73 8.77 -7.43 -2.59
C ALA A 73 8.85 -6.16 -3.44
N PHE A 74 10.04 -5.73 -3.83
CA PHE A 74 10.22 -4.58 -4.72
C PHE A 74 9.60 -4.82 -6.10
N VAL A 75 9.94 -5.94 -6.74
CA VAL A 75 9.39 -6.30 -8.05
C VAL A 75 7.87 -6.51 -7.96
N GLY A 76 7.40 -7.18 -6.92
CA GLY A 76 5.99 -7.43 -6.66
C GLY A 76 5.19 -6.15 -6.44
N ALA A 77 5.76 -5.15 -5.77
CA ALA A 77 5.13 -3.85 -5.58
C ALA A 77 4.92 -3.12 -6.91
N SER A 78 5.92 -3.16 -7.81
CA SER A 78 5.80 -2.57 -9.15
C SER A 78 4.68 -3.25 -9.96
N THR A 79 4.63 -4.58 -9.98
CA THR A 79 3.57 -5.32 -10.68
C THR A 79 2.20 -5.04 -10.08
N ALA A 80 2.07 -5.09 -8.75
CA ALA A 80 0.80 -4.83 -8.07
C ALA A 80 0.28 -3.41 -8.35
N TYR A 81 1.17 -2.42 -8.49
CA TYR A 81 0.80 -1.06 -8.87
C TYR A 81 0.25 -0.98 -10.29
N ILE A 82 0.93 -1.63 -11.25
CA ILE A 82 0.48 -1.71 -12.65
C ILE A 82 -0.89 -2.40 -12.72
N GLU A 83 -1.05 -3.55 -12.05
CA GLU A 83 -2.32 -4.28 -11.99
C GLU A 83 -3.44 -3.43 -11.38
N SER A 84 -3.18 -2.75 -10.27
CA SER A 84 -4.17 -1.88 -9.62
C SER A 84 -4.58 -0.72 -10.52
N THR A 85 -3.62 -0.17 -11.28
CA THR A 85 -3.87 0.91 -12.24
C THR A 85 -4.71 0.43 -13.41
N LEU A 86 -4.35 -0.69 -14.04
CA LEU A 86 -5.14 -1.30 -15.11
C LEU A 86 -6.55 -1.66 -14.62
N ALA A 87 -6.65 -2.21 -13.41
CA ALA A 87 -7.93 -2.56 -12.81
C ALA A 87 -8.84 -1.34 -12.63
N GLN A 88 -8.32 -0.14 -12.34
CA GLN A 88 -9.12 1.08 -12.31
C GLN A 88 -9.46 1.60 -13.70
N ILE A 89 -8.50 1.59 -14.65
CA ILE A 89 -8.70 2.10 -16.02
C ILE A 89 -9.77 1.29 -16.76
N TYR A 90 -9.72 -0.03 -16.65
CA TYR A 90 -10.65 -0.94 -17.33
C TYR A 90 -11.86 -1.32 -16.47
N LYS A 91 -12.06 -0.67 -15.31
CA LYS A 91 -13.21 -0.92 -14.45
C LYS A 91 -14.48 -0.45 -15.15
N VAL A 92 -15.29 -1.39 -15.62
CA VAL A 92 -16.63 -1.09 -16.14
C VAL A 92 -17.65 -1.47 -15.07
N LYS A 93 -18.50 -0.50 -14.69
CA LYS A 93 -19.69 -0.80 -13.90
C LYS A 93 -20.67 -1.52 -14.81
N LYS A 94 -20.64 -2.84 -14.79
CA LYS A 94 -21.73 -3.61 -15.36
C LYS A 94 -22.94 -3.37 -14.45
N ASN A 95 -24.04 -2.89 -15.02
CA ASN A 95 -25.32 -2.73 -14.31
C ASN A 95 -25.57 -4.01 -13.48
N GLY A 96 -26.10 -3.85 -12.27
CA GLY A 96 -26.43 -4.99 -11.39
C GLY A 96 -27.02 -6.16 -12.16
#